data_AF-K1Q3A5-F1
#
_entry.id   AF-K1Q3A5-F1
#
_cell.length_a   1.000
_cell.length_b   1.000
_cell.length_c   1.000
_cell.angle_alpha   90.00
_cell.angle_beta   90.00
_cell.angle_gamma   90.00
#
_symmetry.space_group_name_H-M   'P 1'
#
loop_
_entity.id
_entity.type
_entity.pdbx_description
1 polymer ?
#
loop_
_entity_poly.entity_id
_entity_poly.type
_entity_poly.pdbx_seq_one_letter_code
_entity_poly.pdbx_strand_id
1 'polypeptide(L)'
;MGVNTEDKFCNIVVPVDGVWSAWSEWSNCKLVQCGVGNRTRSRSCDSPPPSGGGKDCEGEPEGSEGCDTLVCSSEECKNYCKYM
;
A
#
# COMPACT_ATOMS: atom_id res chain seq x y z
N MET A 1 32.97 -3.02 51.19
CA MET A 1 32.42 -1.91 50.37
C MET A 1 31.31 -2.52 49.54
N GLY A 2 30.05 -2.29 49.95
CA GLY A 2 28.88 -2.92 49.33
C GLY A 2 28.46 -2.12 48.11
N VAL A 3 28.35 -2.79 46.97
CA VAL A 3 27.78 -2.21 45.75
C VAL A 3 26.26 -2.29 45.91
N ASN A 4 25.66 -1.23 46.46
CA ASN A 4 24.20 -1.07 46.46
C ASN A 4 23.83 -0.37 45.15
N THR A 5 23.87 -1.10 44.04
CA THR A 5 23.26 -0.61 42.81
C THR A 5 21.85 -1.15 42.81
N GLU A 6 20.89 -0.34 43.29
CA GLU A 6 19.51 -0.51 42.87
C GLU A 6 19.48 -0.24 41.37
N ASP A 7 19.61 -1.30 40.56
CA ASP A 7 19.43 -1.23 39.12
C ASP A 7 17.96 -0.92 38.86
N LYS A 8 17.63 0.37 38.90
CA LYS A 8 16.35 0.90 38.46
C LYS A 8 16.29 0.68 36.96
N PHE A 9 15.73 -0.45 36.55
CA PHE A 9 15.31 -0.69 35.19
C PHE A 9 14.26 0.37 34.84
N CYS A 10 14.69 1.48 34.24
CA CYS A 10 13.78 2.27 33.44
C CYS A 10 13.23 1.31 32.38
N ASN A 11 11.91 1.12 32.34
CA ASN A 11 11.25 0.48 31.21
C ASN A 11 11.49 1.37 29.99
N ILE A 12 12.66 1.24 29.37
CA ILE A 12 13.04 1.96 28.16
C ILE A 12 12.25 1.30 27.05
N VAL A 13 11.09 1.86 26.75
CA VAL A 13 10.33 1.55 25.55
C VAL A 13 11.04 2.27 24.40
N VAL A 14 11.68 1.50 23.52
CA VAL A 14 12.30 2.07 22.32
C VAL A 14 11.21 2.26 21.27
N PRO A 15 10.94 3.50 20.81
CA PRO A 15 10.00 3.71 19.73
C PRO A 15 10.53 3.06 18.45
N VAL A 16 9.68 2.32 17.78
CA VAL A 16 9.93 1.76 16.45
C VAL A 16 8.96 2.42 15.51
N ASP A 17 9.48 3.16 14.55
CA ASP A 17 8.68 3.72 13.47
C ASP A 17 8.25 2.60 12.53
N GLY A 18 6.98 2.65 12.11
CA GLY A 18 6.40 1.72 11.17
C GLY A 18 7.06 1.84 9.80
N VAL A 19 7.29 0.71 9.15
CA VAL A 19 7.79 0.67 7.78
C VAL A 19 6.89 -0.20 6.93
N TRP A 20 6.61 0.32 5.73
CA TRP A 20 5.85 -0.39 4.72
C TRP A 20 6.54 -1.70 4.33
N SER A 21 5.76 -2.77 4.26
CA SER A 21 6.13 -3.99 3.57
C SER A 21 6.29 -3.74 2.07
N ALA A 22 6.88 -4.72 1.38
CA ALA A 22 6.86 -4.74 -0.06
C ALA A 22 5.41 -4.70 -0.56
N TRP A 23 5.19 -3.96 -1.65
CA TRP A 23 3.91 -4.00 -2.33
C TRP A 23 3.56 -5.41 -2.78
N SER A 24 2.28 -5.76 -2.70
CA SER A 24 1.73 -6.93 -3.36
C SER A 24 1.93 -6.83 -4.87
N GLU A 25 1.82 -7.97 -5.54
CA GLU A 25 1.61 -7.98 -6.98
C GLU A 25 0.36 -7.18 -7.34
N TRP A 26 0.37 -6.60 -8.54
CA TRP A 26 -0.81 -5.93 -9.08
C TRP A 26 -1.92 -6.94 -9.33
N SER A 27 -3.16 -6.53 -9.08
CA SER A 27 -4.33 -7.27 -9.52
C SER A 27 -4.37 -7.39 -11.03
N ASN A 28 -5.17 -8.33 -11.54
CA ASN A 28 -5.54 -8.33 -12.95
C ASN A 28 -6.16 -6.98 -13.35
N CYS A 29 -5.94 -6.58 -14.59
CA CYS A 29 -6.53 -5.36 -15.13
C CYS A 29 -8.04 -5.52 -15.23
N LYS A 30 -8.79 -4.71 -14.48
CA LYS A 30 -10.25 -4.65 -14.60
C LYS A 30 -10.58 -3.74 -15.76
N LEU A 31 -10.83 -4.34 -16.92
CA LEU A 31 -11.23 -3.63 -18.13
C LEU A 31 -12.56 -2.92 -17.93
N VAL A 32 -12.62 -1.67 -18.39
CA VAL A 32 -13.89 -0.94 -18.55
C VAL A 32 -14.29 -1.05 -20.01
N GLN A 33 -15.56 -1.31 -20.27
CA GLN A 33 -16.06 -1.41 -21.63
C GLN A 33 -15.85 -0.08 -22.35
N CYS A 34 -14.92 -0.09 -23.30
CA CYS A 34 -14.53 1.07 -24.09
C CYS A 34 -13.88 2.20 -23.29
N GLY A 35 -13.00 1.82 -22.36
CA GLY A 35 -12.19 2.74 -21.57
C GLY A 35 -10.82 2.20 -21.18
N VAL A 36 -10.20 2.91 -20.24
CA VAL A 36 -8.94 2.51 -19.59
C VAL A 36 -9.29 1.56 -18.44
N GLY A 37 -8.68 0.37 -18.42
CA GLY A 37 -8.83 -0.55 -17.29
C GLY A 37 -8.14 -0.02 -16.04
N ASN A 38 -8.44 -0.60 -14.88
CA ASN A 38 -7.79 -0.25 -13.63
C ASN A 38 -7.27 -1.50 -12.90
N ARG A 39 -6.07 -1.42 -12.33
CA ARG A 39 -5.50 -2.45 -11.46
C ARG A 39 -5.07 -1.86 -10.13
N THR A 40 -5.11 -2.70 -9.09
CA THR A 40 -4.82 -2.29 -7.72
C THR A 40 -3.74 -3.16 -7.09
N ARG A 41 -3.05 -2.65 -6.08
CA ARG A 41 -2.10 -3.38 -5.23
C ARG A 41 -2.22 -2.89 -3.79
N SER A 42 -1.70 -3.66 -2.84
CA SER A 42 -1.70 -3.29 -1.43
C SER A 42 -0.34 -3.49 -0.76
N ARG A 43 -0.15 -2.87 0.39
CA ARG A 43 1.01 -3.04 1.28
C ARG A 43 0.55 -2.88 2.73
N SER A 44 1.36 -3.35 3.66
CA SER A 44 1.06 -3.32 5.10
C SER A 44 2.13 -2.53 5.86
N CYS A 45 1.75 -1.80 6.91
CA CYS A 45 2.71 -1.13 7.79
C CYS A 45 3.17 -2.11 8.90
N ASP A 46 3.89 -3.15 8.52
CA ASP A 46 4.24 -4.27 9.42
C ASP A 46 5.69 -4.76 9.27
N SER A 47 6.53 -4.02 8.55
CA SER A 47 7.87 -4.46 8.18
C SER A 47 8.98 -3.48 8.59
N PRO A 48 9.11 -3.06 9.87
CA PRO A 48 8.37 -3.53 11.06
C PRO A 48 7.08 -2.75 11.38
N PRO A 49 6.20 -3.26 12.26
CA PRO A 49 5.04 -2.51 12.73
C PRO A 49 5.46 -1.40 13.72
N PRO A 50 4.73 -0.27 13.73
CA PRO A 50 5.00 0.81 14.67
C PRO A 50 4.75 0.36 16.11
N SER A 51 5.66 0.68 17.01
CA SER A 51 5.53 0.34 18.43
C SER A 51 6.24 1.33 19.32
N GLY A 52 5.93 1.28 20.62
CA GLY A 52 6.63 2.07 21.62
C GLY A 52 6.51 3.60 21.46
N GLY A 53 5.44 4.07 20.80
CA GLY A 53 5.25 5.49 20.49
C GLY A 53 5.99 5.97 19.24
N GLY A 54 6.53 5.06 18.43
CA GLY A 54 7.03 5.36 17.09
C GLY A 54 5.90 5.78 16.14
N LYS A 55 6.30 6.37 15.01
CA LYS A 55 5.39 6.91 14.00
C LYS A 55 4.75 5.81 13.16
N ASP A 56 3.52 6.04 12.74
CA ASP A 56 2.86 5.19 11.75
C ASP A 56 3.40 5.45 10.34
N CYS A 57 3.14 4.53 9.41
CA CYS A 57 3.57 4.68 8.03
C CYS A 57 2.80 5.80 7.32
N GLU A 58 3.52 6.71 6.66
CA GLU A 58 2.90 7.77 5.87
C GLU A 58 2.53 7.27 4.45
N GLY A 59 1.31 7.62 4.02
CA GLY A 59 0.76 7.32 2.70
C GLY A 59 -0.32 6.23 2.71
N GLU A 60 -0.82 5.89 1.52
CA GLU A 60 -1.92 4.93 1.38
C GLU A 60 -1.42 3.47 1.48
N PRO A 61 -2.20 2.57 2.10
CA PRO A 61 -1.94 1.13 2.10
C PRO A 61 -2.32 0.47 0.77
N GLU A 62 -3.08 1.18 -0.08
CA GLU A 62 -3.54 0.71 -1.38
C GLU A 62 -3.04 1.63 -2.49
N GLY A 63 -2.73 1.05 -3.65
CA GLY A 63 -2.37 1.78 -4.86
C GLY A 63 -3.27 1.37 -6.02
N SER A 64 -3.62 2.33 -6.88
CA SER A 64 -4.44 2.12 -8.07
C SER A 64 -3.78 2.82 -9.27
N GLU A 65 -3.77 2.15 -10.42
CA GLU A 65 -3.27 2.73 -11.66
C GLU A 65 -4.04 2.24 -12.88
N GLY A 66 -4.04 3.07 -13.93
CA GLY A 66 -4.57 2.68 -15.22
C GLY A 66 -3.76 1.54 -15.84
N CYS A 67 -4.46 0.60 -16.45
CA CYS A 67 -3.90 -0.50 -17.24
C CYS A 67 -4.66 -0.60 -18.57
N ASP A 68 -4.33 -1.61 -19.38
CA ASP A 68 -4.91 -1.98 -20.69
C ASP A 68 -6.08 -1.10 -21.19
N THR A 69 -5.87 -0.49 -22.35
CA THR A 69 -6.85 0.44 -22.93
C THR A 69 -7.64 -0.24 -24.05
N LEU A 70 -8.94 -0.41 -23.85
CA LEU A 70 -9.86 -0.73 -24.93
C LEU A 70 -10.51 0.57 -25.39
N VAL A 71 -9.90 1.25 -26.36
CA VAL A 71 -10.46 2.47 -26.94
C VAL A 71 -11.22 2.15 -28.23
N CYS A 72 -11.91 3.14 -28.80
CA CYS A 72 -12.71 3.02 -30.02
C CYS A 72 -11.95 2.53 -31.27
N SER A 73 -10.62 2.36 -31.18
CA SER A 73 -9.80 1.69 -32.20
C SER A 73 -9.87 0.17 -32.14
N SER A 74 -10.37 -0.41 -31.05
CA SER A 74 -10.58 -1.86 -30.91
C SER A 74 -11.92 -2.28 -31.54
N GLU A 75 -11.94 -3.41 -32.25
CA GLU A 75 -13.12 -3.94 -32.94
C GLU A 75 -14.32 -4.09 -31.98
N GLU A 76 -14.04 -4.49 -30.74
CA GLU A 76 -15.03 -4.74 -29.69
C GLU A 76 -15.72 -3.46 -29.18
N CYS A 77 -15.13 -2.28 -29.44
CA CYS A 77 -15.64 -0.99 -28.93
C CYS A 77 -16.26 -0.06 -29.96
N LYS A 78 -16.23 -0.43 -31.25
CA LYS A 78 -16.76 0.41 -32.34
C LYS A 78 -18.22 0.83 -32.15
N ASN A 79 -19.05 -0.05 -31.59
CA ASN A 79 -20.49 0.21 -31.43
C ASN A 79 -20.83 1.04 -30.20
N TYR A 80 -20.01 1.00 -29.14
CA TYR A 80 -20.23 1.80 -27.92
C TYR A 80 -19.89 3.27 -28.13
N CYS A 81 -18.86 3.56 -28.93
CA CYS A 81 -18.46 4.93 -29.24
C CYS A 81 -19.37 5.67 -30.23
N LYS A 82 -20.36 4.98 -30.81
CA LYS A 82 -21.36 5.60 -31.70
C LYS A 82 -22.41 6.42 -30.95
N TYR A 83 -22.55 6.20 -29.64
CA TYR A 83 -23.57 6.80 -28.79
C TYR A 83 -23.02 7.82 -27.78
N MET A 84 -21.75 8.20 -27.91
CA MET A 84 -21.16 9.39 -27.27
C MET A 84 -21.07 10.53 -28.28
#